data_AF-A0A7K4BFF3-F1
#
_entry.id   AF-A0A7K4BFF3-F1
#
_cell.length_a   1.000
_cell.length_b   1.000
_cell.length_c   1.000
_cell.angle_alpha   90.00
_cell.angle_beta   90.00
_cell.angle_gamma   90.00
#
_symmetry.space_group_name_H-M   'P 1'
#
loop_
_entity.id
_entity.type
_entity.pdbx_description
1 polymer ?
#
loop_
_entity_poly.entity_id
_entity_poly.type
_entity_poly.pdbx_seq_one_letter_code
_entity_poly.pdbx_strand_id
1 'polypeptide(L)' 'LKDGVIHAAGGPEVVTAETIEAVYSVPVTVEQYNGFHIVVPLTPESD' A
#
# COMPACT_ATOMS: atom_id res chain seq x y z
N LEU A 1 1.68 -10.28 3.08
CA LEU A 1 1.22 -11.68 3.03
C LEU A 1 -0.27 -11.68 3.29
N LYS A 2 -1.06 -12.32 2.42
CA LYS A 2 -2.51 -12.49 2.61
C LYS A 2 -2.90 -13.83 2.02
N ASP A 3 -3.71 -14.59 2.76
CA ASP A 3 -4.20 -15.92 2.35
C ASP A 3 -3.09 -16.92 1.97
N GLY A 4 -1.94 -16.83 2.65
CA GLY A 4 -0.78 -17.69 2.36
C GLY A 4 0.00 -17.31 1.09
N VAL A 5 -0.39 -16.25 0.39
CA VAL A 5 0.29 -15.74 -0.80
C VAL A 5 1.21 -14.56 -0.44
N ILE A 6 2.45 -14.63 -0.90
CA ILE A 6 3.41 -13.52 -0.81
C ILE A 6 3.09 -12.53 -1.93
N HIS A 7 2.55 -11.37 -1.56
CA HIS A 7 2.21 -10.28 -2.47
C HIS A 7 3.39 -9.32 -2.71
N ALA A 8 4.32 -9.23 -1.76
CA ALA A 8 5.58 -8.50 -1.89
C ALA A 8 6.64 -9.00 -0.91
N ALA A 9 7.91 -8.95 -1.31
CA ALA A 9 9.07 -9.30 -0.50
C ALA A 9 10.29 -8.49 -0.95
N GLY A 10 10.83 -7.65 -0.07
CA GLY A 10 11.96 -6.74 -0.34
C GLY A 10 12.09 -5.69 0.77
N GLY A 11 12.96 -4.70 0.59
CA GLY A 11 13.09 -3.53 1.47
C GLY A 11 11.98 -2.49 1.26
N PRO A 12 12.11 -1.26 1.79
CA PRO A 12 11.09 -0.21 1.71
C PRO A 12 10.57 0.08 0.28
N GLU A 13 11.35 -0.23 -0.74
CA GLU A 13 10.99 -0.12 -2.15
C GLU A 13 9.78 -0.96 -2.56
N VAL A 14 9.43 -2.02 -1.82
CA VAL A 14 8.25 -2.85 -2.12
C VAL A 14 6.96 -2.32 -1.49
N VAL A 15 7.04 -1.24 -0.69
CA VAL A 15 5.87 -0.55 -0.13
C VAL A 15 5.33 0.42 -1.20
N THR A 16 4.69 -0.13 -2.22
CA THR A 16 4.01 0.65 -3.27
C THR A 16 2.50 0.65 -3.04
N ALA A 17 1.80 1.66 -3.59
CA ALA A 17 0.34 1.76 -3.50
C ALA A 17 -0.36 0.49 -4.03
N GLU A 18 0.13 -0.04 -5.16
CA GLU A 18 -0.35 -1.28 -5.79
C GLU A 18 -0.24 -2.50 -4.87
N THR A 19 0.87 -2.64 -4.14
CA THR A 19 1.08 -3.74 -3.20
C THR A 19 0.17 -3.63 -1.98
N ILE A 20 0.04 -2.41 -1.42
CA ILE A 20 -0.83 -2.15 -0.27
C ILE A 20 -2.29 -2.43 -0.65
N GLU A 21 -2.73 -1.97 -1.82
CA GLU A 21 -4.08 -2.20 -2.33
C GLU A 21 -4.35 -3.70 -2.53
N ALA A 22 -3.42 -4.46 -3.10
CA ALA A 22 -3.57 -5.91 -3.27
C ALA A 22 -3.73 -6.66 -1.93
N VAL A 23 -3.02 -6.23 -0.88
CA VAL A 23 -3.07 -6.86 0.44
C VAL A 23 -4.31 -6.42 1.22
N TYR A 24 -4.60 -5.12 1.28
CA TYR A 24 -5.66 -4.58 2.14
C TYR A 24 -6.99 -4.36 1.43
N SER A 25 -7.03 -4.47 0.10
CA SER A 25 -8.21 -4.22 -0.74
C SER A 25 -8.81 -2.82 -0.50
N VAL A 26 -7.95 -1.85 -0.16
CA VAL A 26 -8.30 -0.45 0.04
C VAL A 26 -7.44 0.38 -0.92
N PRO A 27 -8.03 1.29 -1.71
CA PRO A 27 -7.26 2.19 -2.56
C PRO A 27 -6.42 3.11 -1.66
N VAL A 28 -5.13 3.20 -1.95
CA VAL A 28 -4.20 4.03 -1.18
C VAL A 28 -3.31 4.84 -2.13
N THR A 29 -2.75 5.93 -1.64
CA THR A 29 -1.57 6.55 -2.24
C THR A 29 -0.36 6.36 -1.31
N VAL A 30 0.84 6.34 -1.89
CA VAL A 30 2.10 6.29 -1.13
C VAL A 30 2.91 7.53 -1.45
N GLU A 31 3.23 8.31 -0.42
CA GLU A 31 4.04 9.53 -0.53
C GLU A 31 5.32 9.43 0.28
N GLN A 32 6.33 10.23 -0.09
CA GLN A 32 7.55 10.39 0.71
C GLN A 32 7.53 11.72 1.46
N TYR A 33 7.65 11.66 2.78
CA TYR A 33 7.74 12.84 3.65
C TYR A 33 8.88 12.68 4.66
N ASN A 34 9.83 13.61 4.66
CA ASN A 34 11.03 13.58 5.51
C ASN A 34 11.81 12.24 5.46
N GLY A 35 11.85 11.58 4.30
CA GLY A 35 12.52 10.29 4.11
C GLY A 35 11.72 9.07 4.60
N PHE A 36 10.49 9.27 5.07
CA PHE A 36 9.57 8.18 5.42
C PHE A 36 8.55 7.94 4.30
N HIS A 37 8.24 6.67 4.04
CA HIS A 37 7.10 6.29 3.21
C HIS A 37 5.82 6.35 4.05
N ILE A 38 4.89 7.19 3.62
CA ILE A 38 3.57 7.36 4.26
C ILE A 38 2.52 6.75 3.34
N VAL A 39 1.71 5.85 3.89
CA VAL A 39 0.56 5.25 3.21
C VAL A 39 -0.70 6.02 3.62
N VAL A 40 -1.40 6.60 2.65
CA VAL A 40 -2.63 7.38 2.89
C VAL A 40 -3.80 6.67 2.21
N PRO A 41 -4.80 6.20 2.98
CA PRO A 41 -6.03 5.68 2.40
C PRO A 41 -6.75 6.75 1.59
N LEU A 42 -7.10 6.43 0.34
CA LEU A 42 -8.03 7.24 -0.43
C LEU A 42 -9.43 6.91 0.08
N THR A 43 -10.20 7.93 0.45
CA THR A 43 -11.63 7.73 0.75
C THR A 43 -12.29 7.10 -0.48
N PRO A 44 -12.99 5.95 -0.34
CA PRO A 44 -13.80 5.45 -1.45
C PRO A 44 -14.83 6.53 -1.79
N GLU A 45 -15.02 6.78 -3.09
CA GLU A 45 -16.12 7.62 -3.55
C GLU A 45 -17.41 7.08 -2.90
N SER A 46 -18.07 7.94 -2.14
CA SER A 46 -19.37 7.62 -1.55
C SER A 46 -20.39 7.77 -2.67
N ASP A 47 -20.81 6.66 -3.27
CA ASP A 47 -22.04 6.59 -4.06
C ASP A 47 -23.28 6.85 -3.17
#